data_AF-A0AAT9RP99-F1
#
_entry.id   AF-A0AAT9RP99-F1
#
_cell.length_a   1.000
_cell.length_b   1.000
_cell.length_c   1.000
_cell.angle_alpha   90.00
_cell.angle_beta   90.00
_cell.angle_gamma   90.00
#
_symmetry.space_group_name_H-M   'P 1'
#
loop_
_entity.id
_entity.type
_entity.pdbx_description
1 polymer ?
#
loop_
_entity_poly.entity_id
_entity_poly.type
_entity_poly.pdbx_seq_one_letter_code
_entity_poly.pdbx_strand_id
1 'polypeptide(L)'
;MPEPDDLRSRRLSVLSEQSAQDLDSAEGILGLLTGRAAERLRLAREESEPDAESVAHWVAESERYAELLRGVRKMTPEELRRVVEQLGPVARRSVEEGR
;
A
#
# COMPACT_ATOMS: atom_id res chain seq x y z
N MET A 1 -8.15 -39.13 14.74
CA MET A 1 -7.51 -38.75 13.48
C MET A 1 -8.50 -37.86 12.75
N PRO A 2 -8.27 -36.54 12.62
CA PRO A 2 -9.17 -35.69 11.86
C PRO A 2 -9.21 -36.16 10.40
N GLU A 3 -10.37 -36.05 9.76
CA GLU A 3 -10.58 -36.48 8.38
C GLU A 3 -9.77 -35.60 7.42
N PRO A 4 -9.30 -36.13 6.28
CA PRO A 4 -8.51 -35.36 5.30
C PRO A 4 -9.24 -34.11 4.77
N ASP A 5 -10.58 -34.10 4.79
CA ASP A 5 -11.40 -32.94 4.40
C ASP A 5 -11.34 -31.78 5.41
N ASP A 6 -11.12 -32.07 6.70
CA ASP A 6 -10.96 -31.02 7.74
C ASP A 6 -9.67 -30.22 7.55
N LEU A 7 -8.58 -30.89 7.18
CA LEU A 7 -7.28 -30.23 6.96
C LEU A 7 -7.30 -29.36 5.71
N ARG A 8 -7.96 -29.83 4.64
CA ARG A 8 -8.12 -29.06 3.40
C ARG A 8 -8.99 -27.82 3.62
N SER A 9 -10.11 -27.97 4.33
CA SER A 9 -11.04 -26.87 4.63
C SER A 9 -10.39 -25.81 5.53
N ARG A 10 -9.66 -26.23 6.57
CA ARG A 10 -8.88 -25.30 7.42
C ARG A 10 -7.82 -24.55 6.64
N ARG A 11 -7.08 -25.24 5.76
CA ARG A 11 -6.05 -24.59 4.92
C ARG A 11 -6.65 -23.55 3.97
N LEU A 12 -7.82 -23.82 3.40
CA LEU A 12 -8.52 -22.85 2.54
C LEU A 12 -9.03 -21.63 3.33
N SER A 13 -9.54 -21.82 4.56
CA SER A 13 -9.95 -20.72 5.44
C SER A 13 -8.77 -19.79 5.76
N VAL A 14 -7.64 -20.36 6.17
CA VAL A 14 -6.44 -19.57 6.53
C VAL A 14 -5.90 -18.78 5.33
N LEU A 15 -5.89 -19.38 4.13
CA LEU A 15 -5.48 -18.67 2.91
C LEU A 15 -6.43 -17.54 2.54
N SER A 16 -7.74 -17.73 2.76
CA SER A 16 -8.76 -16.70 2.53
C SER A 16 -8.63 -15.54 3.52
N GLU A 17 -8.43 -15.84 4.80
CA GLU A 17 -8.22 -14.83 5.85
C GLU A 17 -6.95 -14.02 5.62
N GLN A 18 -5.84 -14.69 5.30
CA GLN A 18 -4.59 -14.02 4.97
C GLN A 18 -4.72 -13.11 3.74
N SER A 19 -5.45 -13.55 2.72
CA SER A 19 -5.67 -12.73 1.51
C SER A 19 -6.50 -11.48 1.81
N ALA A 20 -7.50 -11.59 2.70
CA ALA A 20 -8.30 -10.45 3.14
C ALA A 20 -7.46 -9.45 3.96
N GLN A 21 -6.58 -9.96 4.85
CA GLN A 21 -5.66 -9.12 5.61
C GLN A 21 -4.63 -8.44 4.72
N ASP A 22 -4.08 -9.14 3.74
CA ASP A 22 -3.12 -8.60 2.77
C ASP A 22 -3.78 -7.50 1.92
N LEU A 23 -5.06 -7.66 1.55
CA LEU A 23 -5.86 -6.63 0.86
C LEU A 23 -6.06 -5.37 1.72
N ASP A 24 -6.55 -5.53 2.95
CA ASP A 24 -6.79 -4.40 3.86
C ASP A 24 -5.49 -3.64 4.15
N SER A 25 -4.40 -4.38 4.36
CA SER A 25 -3.06 -3.80 4.55
C SER A 25 -2.59 -3.04 3.31
N ALA A 26 -2.76 -3.61 2.11
CA ALA A 26 -2.39 -2.97 0.86
C ALA A 26 -3.22 -1.70 0.60
N GLU A 27 -4.54 -1.73 0.82
CA GLU A 27 -5.41 -0.55 0.72
C GLU A 27 -4.95 0.55 1.69
N GLY A 28 -4.67 0.21 2.95
CA GLY A 28 -4.19 1.15 3.96
C GLY A 28 -2.83 1.77 3.62
N ILE A 29 -1.86 0.94 3.20
CA ILE A 29 -0.51 1.38 2.80
C ILE A 29 -0.58 2.34 1.60
N LEU A 30 -1.30 1.94 0.56
CA LEU A 30 -1.40 2.73 -0.67
C LEU A 30 -2.17 4.04 -0.45
N GLY A 31 -3.24 4.01 0.36
CA GLY A 31 -3.98 5.21 0.75
C GLY A 31 -3.11 6.20 1.50
N LEU A 32 -2.36 5.73 2.50
CA LEU A 32 -1.43 6.55 3.27
C LEU A 32 -0.35 7.20 2.39
N LEU A 33 0.32 6.41 1.54
CA LEU A 33 1.40 6.90 0.69
C LEU A 33 0.90 7.90 -0.37
N THR A 34 -0.28 7.63 -0.96
CA THR A 34 -0.92 8.57 -1.89
C THR A 34 -1.21 9.90 -1.21
N GLY A 35 -1.80 9.86 0.00
CA GLY A 35 -2.10 11.06 0.78
C GLY A 35 -0.84 11.84 1.19
N ARG A 36 0.24 11.14 1.59
CA ARG A 36 1.50 11.77 1.96
C ARG A 36 2.15 12.49 0.78
N ALA A 37 2.17 11.87 -0.40
CA ALA A 37 2.69 12.51 -1.61
C ALA A 37 1.86 13.75 -2.00
N ALA A 38 0.52 13.65 -1.91
CA ALA A 38 -0.36 14.79 -2.16
C ALA A 38 -0.14 15.95 -1.17
N GLU A 39 0.09 15.65 0.11
CA GLU A 39 0.39 16.66 1.11
C GLU A 39 1.73 17.34 0.86
N ARG A 40 2.79 16.60 0.50
CA ARG A 40 4.08 17.18 0.11
C ARG A 40 3.94 18.10 -1.12
N LEU A 41 3.15 17.70 -2.11
CA LEU A 41 2.84 18.54 -3.27
C LEU A 41 2.06 19.80 -2.89
N ARG A 42 1.14 19.72 -1.92
CA ARG A 42 0.43 20.89 -1.40
C ARG A 42 1.40 21.87 -0.74
N LEU A 43 2.26 21.38 0.14
CA LEU A 43 3.27 22.20 0.83
C LEU A 43 4.25 22.85 -0.16
N ALA A 44 4.73 22.10 -1.16
CA ALA A 44 5.61 22.63 -2.20
C ALA A 44 4.98 23.78 -3.00
N ARG A 45 3.65 23.78 -3.19
CA ARG A 45 2.95 24.89 -3.85
C ARG A 45 2.89 26.15 -3.01
N GLU A 46 3.06 26.03 -1.70
CA GLU A 46 3.07 27.16 -0.76
C GLU A 46 4.49 27.73 -0.60
N GLU A 47 5.52 26.99 -1.03
CA GLU A 47 6.91 27.47 -1.07
C GLU A 47 7.12 28.49 -2.20
N SER A 48 7.94 29.51 -1.93
CA SER A 48 8.25 30.56 -2.92
C SER A 48 9.05 30.03 -4.11
N GLU A 49 9.92 29.04 -3.86
CA GLU A 49 10.78 28.40 -4.85
C GLU A 49 10.92 26.90 -4.50
N PRO A 50 9.93 26.06 -4.86
CA PRO A 50 10.01 24.64 -4.58
C PRO A 50 11.07 23.94 -5.43
N ASP A 51 11.71 22.93 -4.85
CA ASP A 51 12.64 22.08 -5.59
C ASP A 51 11.90 21.26 -6.66
N ALA A 52 12.21 21.53 -7.93
CA ALA A 52 11.51 20.95 -9.07
C ALA A 52 11.69 19.42 -9.16
N GLU A 53 12.85 18.90 -8.74
CA GLU A 53 13.13 17.46 -8.73
C GLU A 53 12.26 16.74 -7.70
N SER A 54 12.19 17.29 -6.47
CA SER A 54 11.32 16.78 -5.41
C SER A 54 9.84 16.83 -5.81
N VAL A 55 9.39 17.92 -6.42
CA VAL A 55 8.00 18.04 -6.91
C VAL A 55 7.71 16.98 -7.96
N ALA A 56 8.57 16.82 -8.98
CA ALA A 56 8.39 15.81 -10.01
C ALA A 56 8.37 14.39 -9.43
N HIS A 57 9.23 14.13 -8.44
CA HIS A 57 9.26 12.87 -7.72
C HIS A 57 7.94 12.58 -7.00
N TRP A 58 7.41 13.54 -6.22
CA TRP A 58 6.15 13.34 -5.50
C TRP A 58 4.93 13.23 -6.41
N VAL A 59 4.93 13.90 -7.58
CA VAL A 59 3.90 13.68 -8.61
C VAL A 59 3.92 12.23 -9.08
N ALA A 60 5.09 11.74 -9.49
CA ALA A 60 5.23 10.37 -9.99
C ALA A 60 4.85 9.32 -8.92
N GLU A 61 5.26 9.53 -7.67
CA GLU A 61 4.86 8.68 -6.55
C GLU A 61 3.34 8.70 -6.32
N SER A 62 2.73 9.88 -6.28
CA SER A 62 1.29 10.03 -6.06
C SER A 62 0.49 9.32 -7.14
N GLU A 63 0.86 9.50 -8.41
CA GLU A 63 0.20 8.84 -9.55
C GLU A 63 0.35 7.33 -9.49
N ARG A 64 1.56 6.84 -9.23
CA ARG A 64 1.85 5.40 -9.10
C ARG A 64 1.05 4.76 -7.97
N TYR A 65 1.03 5.36 -6.78
CA TYR A 65 0.29 4.80 -5.65
C TYR A 65 -1.23 4.85 -5.88
N ALA A 66 -1.73 5.92 -6.51
CA ALA A 66 -3.14 6.02 -6.87
C ALA A 66 -3.56 4.97 -7.92
N GLU A 67 -2.70 4.66 -8.89
CA GLU A 67 -2.96 3.60 -9.86
C GLU A 67 -3.03 2.22 -9.20
N LEU A 68 -2.04 1.90 -8.36
CA LEU A 68 -2.03 0.66 -7.58
C LEU A 68 -3.27 0.55 -6.70
N LEU A 69 -3.67 1.63 -6.03
CA LEU A 69 -4.85 1.66 -5.17
C LEU A 69 -6.14 1.40 -5.95
N ARG A 70 -6.28 1.95 -7.17
CA ARG A 70 -7.43 1.65 -8.05
C ARG A 70 -7.50 0.19 -8.47
N GLY A 71 -6.33 -0.45 -8.63
CA GLY A 71 -6.21 -1.85 -9.06
C GLY A 71 -6.24 -2.88 -7.92
N VAL A 72 -6.05 -2.45 -6.66
CA VAL A 72 -5.71 -3.34 -5.54
C VAL A 72 -6.73 -4.46 -5.31
N ARG A 73 -8.03 -4.18 -5.48
CA ARG A 73 -9.11 -5.17 -5.30
C ARG A 73 -9.12 -6.28 -6.35
N LYS A 74 -8.39 -6.11 -7.45
CA LYS A 74 -8.27 -7.08 -8.54
C LYS A 74 -6.95 -7.87 -8.48
N MET A 75 -6.06 -7.53 -7.55
CA MET A 75 -4.77 -8.18 -7.39
C MET A 75 -4.94 -9.59 -6.83
N THR A 76 -4.04 -10.50 -7.22
CA THR A 76 -3.95 -11.82 -6.60
C THR A 76 -3.39 -11.72 -5.18
N PRO A 77 -3.58 -12.75 -4.33
CA PRO A 77 -2.98 -12.78 -3.00
C PRO A 77 -1.46 -12.55 -3.00
N GLU A 78 -0.74 -13.11 -3.98
CA GLU A 78 0.71 -12.93 -4.12
C GLU A 78 1.09 -11.49 -4.49
N GLU A 79 0.29 -10.84 -5.33
CA GLU A 79 0.48 -9.43 -5.69
C GLU A 79 0.22 -8.52 -4.48
N LEU A 80 -0.86 -8.75 -3.74
CA LEU A 80 -1.15 -8.04 -2.49
C LEU A 80 -0.02 -8.17 -1.49
N ARG A 81 0.49 -9.39 -1.28
CA ARG A 81 1.63 -9.63 -0.40
C ARG A 81 2.86 -8.86 -0.83
N ARG A 82 3.18 -8.84 -2.13
CA ARG A 82 4.30 -8.05 -2.65
C ARG A 82 4.13 -6.55 -2.38
N VAL A 83 2.91 -6.02 -2.55
CA VAL A 83 2.61 -4.62 -2.21
C VAL A 83 2.91 -4.35 -0.73
N VAL A 84 2.40 -5.20 0.17
CA VAL A 84 2.62 -5.06 1.61
C VAL A 84 4.11 -5.15 1.97
N GLU A 85 4.84 -6.13 1.43
CA GLU A 85 6.26 -6.33 1.71
C GLU A 85 7.13 -5.17 1.18
N GLN A 86 6.85 -4.68 -0.03
CA GLN A 86 7.67 -3.63 -0.65
C GLN A 86 7.34 -2.23 -0.13
N LEU A 87 6.06 -1.93 0.08
CA LEU A 87 5.60 -0.59 0.43
C LEU A 87 5.34 -0.41 1.92
N GLY A 88 5.16 -1.50 2.68
CA GLY A 88 5.00 -1.44 4.13
C GLY A 88 6.13 -0.70 4.85
N PRO A 89 7.42 -0.97 4.56
CA PRO A 89 8.52 -0.21 5.14
C PRO A 89 8.52 1.27 4.75
N VAL A 90 8.08 1.61 3.53
CA VAL A 90 7.99 3.00 3.05
C VAL A 90 6.87 3.74 3.80
N ALA A 91 5.71 3.11 3.94
CA ALA A 91 4.58 3.63 4.71
C ALA A 91 4.97 3.88 6.16
N ARG A 92 5.67 2.92 6.79
CA ARG A 92 6.16 3.07 8.16
C ARG A 92 7.09 4.27 8.33
N ARG A 93 8.12 4.39 7.48
CA ARG A 93 9.02 5.55 7.51
C ARG A 93 8.28 6.86 7.32
N SER A 94 7.29 6.89 6.41
CA SER A 94 6.49 8.10 6.15
C SER A 94 5.70 8.58 7.37
N VAL A 95 5.28 7.67 8.27
CA VAL A 95 4.62 8.00 9.54
C VAL A 95 5.63 8.44 10.59
N GLU A 96 6.77 7.75 10.67
CA GLU A 96 7.83 8.07 11.65
C GLU A 96 8.45 9.46 11.36
N GLU A 97 8.66 9.81 10.09
CA GLU A 97 9.14 11.13 9.64
C GLU A 97 8.07 12.24 9.73
N GLY A 98 6.81 11.88 9.95
CA GLY A 98 5.70 12.83 10.07
C GLY A 98 5.40 13.27 11.51
N ARG A 99 6.16 12.79 12.49
CA ARG A 99 6.07 13.15 13.92
C ARG A 99 7.16 14.14 14.31
#